data_AF-A0A2D8BVQ6-F1
#
_entry.id   AF-A0A2D8BVQ6-F1
#
_cell.length_a   1.000
_cell.length_b   1.000
_cell.length_c   1.000
_cell.angle_alpha   90.00
_cell.angle_beta   90.00
_cell.angle_gamma   90.00
#
_symmetry.space_group_name_H-M   'P 1'
#
loop_
_entity.id
_entity.type
_entity.pdbx_description
1 polymer ?
#
loop_
_entity_poly.entity_id
_entity_poly.type
_entity_poly.pdbx_seq_one_letter_code
_entity_poly.pdbx_strand_id
1 'polypeptide(L)'
;MKRLLSAAIAACISAAPSFAEEPVAGMTISLAIDGEQIASSTTDQSGTVKFELPREGVYELFAPNWRDFTDSYRPRFQSEVYLDDELVLTSCLCQEGAYASFGAYREVRNATIRIQFYGE
;
A
#
# COMPACT_ATOMS: atom_id res chain seq x y z
N MET A 1 27.70 12.63 10.17
CA MET A 1 26.64 12.36 11.16
C MET A 1 25.31 12.16 10.41
N LYS A 2 25.00 10.93 9.99
CA LYS A 2 23.72 10.62 9.31
C LYS A 2 22.65 10.46 10.38
N ARG A 3 21.94 11.55 10.66
CA ARG A 3 20.84 11.59 11.63
C ARG A 3 19.67 10.75 11.11
N LEU A 4 19.09 10.01 12.04
CA LEU A 4 17.85 9.23 11.98
C LEU A 4 16.79 9.93 11.11
N LEU A 5 16.14 9.23 10.19
CA LEU A 5 15.04 9.77 9.39
C LEU A 5 13.83 8.84 9.49
N SER A 6 12.91 9.25 10.35
CA SER A 6 11.58 8.69 10.52
C SER A 6 10.77 8.80 9.22
N ALA A 7 10.44 7.66 8.61
CA ALA A 7 9.23 7.55 7.81
C ALA A 7 8.06 7.46 8.80
N ALA A 8 7.37 8.58 9.04
CA ALA A 8 6.16 8.56 9.86
C ALA A 8 4.98 8.14 8.98
N ILE A 9 4.66 6.84 8.99
CA ILE A 9 3.35 6.32 8.62
C ILE A 9 2.92 5.46 9.80
N ALA A 10 1.69 5.66 10.25
CA ALA A 10 1.12 5.00 11.43
C ALA A 10 1.22 3.48 11.29
N ALA A 11 2.23 2.90 11.93
CA ALA A 11 2.38 1.47 12.04
C ALA A 11 1.32 0.95 13.00
N CYS A 12 0.35 0.18 12.50
CA CYS A 12 -0.27 -0.82 13.35
C CYS A 12 0.77 -1.92 13.58
N ILE A 13 1.60 -1.76 14.62
CA ILE A 13 2.42 -2.84 15.17
C ILE A 13 1.46 -3.76 15.91
N SER A 14 0.81 -4.67 15.19
CA SER A 14 0.19 -5.87 15.77
C SER A 14 -0.51 -6.64 14.65
N ALA A 15 0.03 -7.83 14.39
CA ALA A 15 -0.40 -8.83 13.41
C ALA A 15 -0.01 -8.50 11.96
N ALA A 16 1.13 -9.06 11.53
CA ALA A 16 1.17 -9.60 10.17
C ALA A 16 -0.11 -10.42 9.95
N PRO A 17 -0.76 -10.31 8.79
CA PRO A 17 -1.96 -11.09 8.49
C PRO A 17 -1.66 -12.55 8.83
N SER A 18 -2.39 -13.13 9.78
CA SER A 18 -2.32 -14.56 9.98
C SER A 18 -2.67 -15.17 8.63
N PHE A 19 -1.86 -16.12 8.15
CA PHE A 19 -1.99 -16.85 6.88
C PHE A 19 -3.37 -17.52 6.62
N ALA A 20 -4.39 -17.23 7.43
CA ALA A 20 -5.76 -17.66 7.32
C ALA A 20 -6.68 -16.69 6.55
N GLU A 21 -6.24 -15.47 6.22
CA GLU A 21 -7.06 -14.56 5.39
C GLU A 21 -6.78 -14.81 3.89
N GLU A 22 -7.84 -15.01 3.10
CA GLU A 22 -7.70 -15.30 1.67
C GLU A 22 -7.30 -14.05 0.87
N PRO A 23 -6.36 -14.15 -0.08
CA PRO A 23 -5.97 -13.02 -0.91
C PRO A 23 -7.13 -12.56 -1.81
N VAL A 24 -7.31 -11.24 -1.94
CA VAL A 24 -8.40 -10.66 -2.76
C VAL A 24 -7.91 -10.32 -4.17
N ALA A 25 -8.30 -11.13 -5.14
CA ALA A 25 -8.04 -10.87 -6.57
C ALA A 25 -9.16 -10.02 -7.22
N GLY A 26 -8.82 -9.14 -8.17
CA GLY A 26 -9.80 -8.37 -8.94
C GLY A 26 -10.14 -6.99 -8.36
N MET A 27 -9.58 -6.61 -7.21
CA MET A 27 -9.82 -5.29 -6.59
C MET A 27 -9.06 -4.20 -7.34
N THR A 28 -9.73 -3.10 -7.68
CA THR A 28 -9.10 -1.94 -8.34
C THR A 28 -8.43 -1.08 -7.29
N ILE A 29 -7.16 -0.77 -7.51
CA ILE A 29 -6.33 0.10 -6.67
C ILE A 29 -5.88 1.29 -7.51
N SER A 30 -6.16 2.49 -7.02
CA SER A 30 -5.70 3.76 -7.58
C SER A 30 -4.57 4.33 -6.76
N LEU A 31 -3.54 4.84 -7.42
CA LEU A 31 -2.42 5.56 -6.82
C LEU A 31 -2.52 7.03 -7.20
N ALA A 32 -2.47 7.91 -6.21
CA ALA A 32 -2.46 9.35 -6.37
C ALA A 32 -1.25 9.98 -5.67
N ILE A 33 -0.86 11.17 -6.13
CA ILE A 33 0.14 12.02 -5.50
C ILE A 33 -0.35 13.47 -5.61
N ASP A 34 -0.23 14.26 -4.55
CA ASP A 34 -0.71 15.65 -4.52
C ASP A 34 -2.20 15.80 -4.92
N GLY A 35 -3.02 14.78 -4.63
CA GLY A 35 -4.44 14.73 -5.00
C GLY A 35 -4.74 14.38 -6.46
N GLU A 36 -3.73 14.13 -7.29
CA GLU A 36 -3.89 13.69 -8.69
C GLU A 36 -3.65 12.19 -8.82
N GLN A 37 -4.60 11.46 -9.43
CA GLN A 37 -4.41 10.05 -9.74
C GLN A 37 -3.38 9.89 -10.87
N ILE A 38 -2.31 9.16 -10.60
CA ILE A 38 -1.19 8.93 -11.52
C ILE A 38 -1.11 7.49 -12.04
N ALA A 39 -1.75 6.54 -11.34
CA ALA A 39 -1.84 5.15 -11.80
C ALA A 39 -3.10 4.45 -11.26
N SER A 40 -3.49 3.37 -11.93
CA SER A 40 -4.50 2.44 -11.46
C SER A 40 -4.16 1.04 -11.95
N SER A 41 -4.43 0.04 -11.13
CA SER A 41 -4.24 -1.36 -11.48
C SER A 41 -5.20 -2.24 -10.66
N THR A 42 -5.19 -3.54 -10.91
CA THR A 42 -6.07 -4.51 -10.28
C THR A 42 -5.24 -5.56 -9.54
N THR A 43 -5.68 -5.97 -8.35
CA THR A 43 -5.01 -7.04 -7.60
C THR A 43 -5.02 -8.36 -8.36
N ASP A 44 -3.88 -9.04 -8.38
CA ASP A 44 -3.70 -10.35 -9.02
C ASP A 44 -4.25 -11.51 -8.17
N GLN A 45 -4.04 -12.75 -8.62
CA GLN A 45 -4.48 -13.97 -7.91
C GLN A 45 -3.86 -14.13 -6.51
N SER A 46 -2.75 -13.46 -6.23
CA SER A 46 -2.12 -13.42 -4.90
C SER A 46 -2.61 -12.24 -4.06
N GLY A 47 -3.61 -11.49 -4.55
CA GLY A 47 -4.12 -10.27 -3.93
C GLY A 47 -3.16 -9.10 -4.04
N THR A 48 -2.17 -9.18 -4.93
CA THR A 48 -1.07 -8.23 -5.03
C THR A 48 -1.28 -7.23 -6.16
N VAL A 49 -0.93 -5.96 -5.94
CA VAL A 49 -0.68 -4.97 -6.99
C VAL A 49 0.69 -4.33 -6.81
N LYS A 50 1.31 -3.88 -7.92
CA LYS A 50 2.59 -3.15 -7.91
C LYS A 50 2.48 -1.83 -8.66
N PHE A 51 3.10 -0.79 -8.11
CA PHE A 51 3.24 0.50 -8.79
C PHE A 51 4.68 0.99 -8.74
N GLU A 52 5.16 1.54 -9.85
CA GLU A 52 6.38 2.33 -9.90
C GLU A 52 6.09 3.75 -9.40
N LEU A 53 6.98 4.28 -8.55
CA LEU A 53 6.84 5.64 -8.04
C LEU A 53 7.72 6.58 -8.89
N PRO A 54 7.13 7.55 -9.62
CA PRO A 54 7.88 8.37 -10.57
C PRO A 54 8.72 9.49 -9.92
N ARG A 55 8.41 9.87 -8.67
CA ARG A 55 9.08 10.98 -7.97
C ARG A 55 8.97 10.88 -6.44
N GLU A 56 9.69 11.74 -5.73
CA GLU A 56 9.49 11.92 -4.29
C GLU A 56 8.12 12.54 -3.99
N GLY A 57 7.49 12.14 -2.88
CA GLY A 57 6.26 12.76 -2.39
C GLY A 57 5.42 11.84 -1.49
N VAL A 58 4.25 12.35 -1.11
CA VAL A 58 3.25 11.58 -0.35
C VAL A 58 2.23 11.01 -1.32
N TYR A 59 2.22 9.69 -1.39
CA TYR A 59 1.33 8.92 -2.22
C TYR A 59 0.11 8.48 -1.43
N GLU A 60 -1.03 8.52 -2.09
CA GLU A 60 -2.32 8.07 -1.58
C GLU A 60 -2.77 6.88 -2.40
N LEU A 61 -3.24 5.83 -1.73
CA LEU A 61 -3.87 4.69 -2.36
C LEU A 61 -5.35 4.70 -2.02
N PHE A 62 -6.15 4.34 -3.00
CA PHE A 62 -7.58 4.20 -2.84
C PHE A 62 -8.10 2.99 -3.62
N ALA A 63 -8.91 2.15 -2.99
CA ALA A 63 -9.57 1.04 -3.67
C ALA A 63 -11.06 1.35 -3.89
N PRO A 64 -11.49 1.96 -5.02
CA PRO A 64 -12.87 2.43 -5.19
C PRO A 64 -13.95 1.34 -5.10
N ASN A 65 -13.62 0.12 -5.48
CA ASN A 65 -14.55 -1.02 -5.52
C ASN A 65 -14.35 -1.99 -4.35
N TRP A 66 -13.75 -1.55 -3.23
CA TRP A 66 -13.50 -2.41 -2.08
C TRP A 66 -14.75 -3.11 -1.54
N ARG A 67 -15.91 -2.46 -1.64
CA ARG A 67 -17.22 -3.00 -1.21
C ARG A 67 -17.71 -4.19 -2.02
N ASP A 68 -17.17 -4.41 -3.22
CA ASP A 68 -17.51 -5.59 -4.03
C ASP A 68 -16.85 -6.86 -3.47
N PHE A 69 -15.85 -6.72 -2.58
CA PHE A 69 -15.05 -7.83 -2.06
C PHE A 69 -15.20 -8.04 -0.56
N THR A 70 -15.63 -7.02 0.20
CA THR A 70 -15.82 -7.13 1.64
C THR A 70 -16.92 -6.20 2.14
N ASP A 71 -17.73 -6.71 3.07
CA ASP A 71 -18.68 -5.91 3.85
C ASP A 71 -17.99 -5.20 5.03
N SER A 72 -16.71 -5.52 5.30
CA SER A 72 -15.93 -4.93 6.38
C SER A 72 -15.57 -3.48 6.09
N TYR A 73 -15.94 -2.58 7.01
CA TYR A 73 -15.57 -1.17 6.93
C TYR A 73 -14.06 -0.94 7.14
N ARG A 74 -13.28 -1.98 7.44
CA ARG A 74 -11.84 -1.93 7.72
C ARG A 74 -11.09 -2.97 6.91
N PRO A 75 -11.01 -2.82 5.57
CA PRO A 75 -10.23 -3.73 4.74
C PRO A 75 -8.78 -3.77 5.24
N ARG A 76 -8.24 -4.98 5.36
CA ARG A 76 -6.84 -5.20 5.76
C ARG A 76 -5.95 -5.23 4.53
N PHE A 77 -4.88 -4.46 4.58
CA PHE A 77 -3.86 -4.52 3.55
C PHE A 77 -2.47 -4.33 4.13
N GLN A 78 -1.51 -5.00 3.49
CA GLN A 78 -0.09 -4.87 3.75
C GLN A 78 0.56 -4.15 2.58
N SER A 79 1.38 -3.13 2.86
CA SER A 79 2.16 -2.44 1.85
C SER A 79 3.65 -2.55 2.13
N GLU A 80 4.42 -2.81 1.08
CA GLU A 80 5.88 -2.95 1.10
C GLU A 80 6.46 -1.98 0.06
N VAL A 81 7.39 -1.12 0.48
CA VAL A 81 8.09 -0.18 -0.42
C VAL A 81 9.53 -0.63 -0.58
N TYR A 82 9.94 -0.76 -1.84
CA TYR A 82 11.28 -1.14 -2.26
C TYR A 82 11.97 0.05 -2.92
N LEU A 83 13.27 0.25 -2.64
CA LEU A 83 14.15 1.17 -3.36
C LEU A 83 15.34 0.38 -3.90
N ASP A 84 15.59 0.42 -5.20
CA ASP A 84 16.64 -0.39 -5.85
C ASP A 84 16.59 -1.87 -5.40
N ASP A 85 15.39 -2.46 -5.40
CA ASP A 85 15.06 -3.82 -4.93
C ASP A 85 15.29 -4.11 -3.43
N GLU A 86 15.66 -3.11 -2.62
CA GLU A 86 15.78 -3.23 -1.16
C GLU A 86 14.47 -2.82 -0.47
N LEU A 87 13.91 -3.71 0.36
CA LEU A 87 12.74 -3.38 1.19
C LEU A 87 13.12 -2.32 2.23
N VAL A 88 12.56 -1.12 2.10
CA VAL A 88 12.87 0.01 3.00
C VAL A 88 11.73 0.32 3.97
N LEU A 89 10.51 -0.07 3.64
CA LEU A 89 9.34 0.18 4.48
C LEU A 89 8.32 -0.95 4.33
N THR A 90 7.79 -1.40 5.45
CA THR A 90 6.59 -2.23 5.49
C THR A 90 5.58 -1.54 6.39
N SER A 91 4.31 -1.54 6.00
CA SER A 91 3.22 -1.08 6.85
C SER A 91 2.00 -1.96 6.67
N CYS A 92 1.40 -2.34 7.79
CA CYS A 92 0.05 -2.89 7.82
C CYS A 92 -0.90 -1.75 8.13
N LEU A 93 -1.90 -1.56 7.27
CA LEU A 93 -2.91 -0.54 7.45
C LEU A 93 -4.27 -1.21 7.65
N CYS A 94 -4.93 -0.77 8.71
CA CYS A 94 -6.28 -1.15 9.09
C CYS A 94 -7.01 0.16 9.39
N GLN A 95 -7.28 0.95 8.36
CA GLN A 95 -8.02 2.20 8.49
C GLN A 95 -9.49 1.99 8.12
N GLU A 96 -10.37 2.86 8.63
CA GLU A 96 -11.76 2.89 8.17
C GLU A 96 -11.79 3.38 6.73
N GLY A 97 -12.34 2.55 5.84
CA GLY A 97 -12.31 2.78 4.39
C GLY A 97 -11.03 2.27 3.72
N ALA A 98 -11.09 2.11 2.40
CA ALA A 98 -10.00 1.54 1.61
C ALA A 98 -8.99 2.62 1.16
N TYR A 99 -8.48 3.39 2.12
CA TYR A 99 -7.52 4.46 1.90
C TYR A 99 -6.21 4.21 2.65
N ALA A 100 -5.10 4.57 2.02
CA ALA A 100 -3.77 4.53 2.59
C ALA A 100 -2.98 5.75 2.17
N SER A 101 -2.06 6.23 3.00
CA SER A 101 -1.06 7.21 2.58
C SER A 101 0.33 6.75 2.97
N PHE A 102 1.30 6.87 2.07
CA PHE A 102 2.70 6.61 2.37
C PHE A 102 3.61 7.65 1.71
N GLY A 103 4.72 7.98 2.36
CA GLY A 103 5.71 8.90 1.80
C GLY A 103 6.92 8.16 1.23
N ALA A 104 7.29 8.51 0.00
CA ALA A 104 8.57 8.14 -0.59
C ALA A 104 9.51 9.36 -0.51
N TYR A 105 10.40 9.35 0.47
CA TYR A 105 11.34 10.45 0.75
C TYR A 105 12.78 9.98 0.53
N ARG A 106 13.40 10.37 -0.60
CA ARG A 106 14.82 10.25 -1.06
C ARG A 106 14.86 9.92 -2.56
N GLU A 107 16.01 10.13 -3.22
CA GLU A 107 16.25 9.86 -4.65
C GLU A 107 15.50 8.62 -5.12
N VAL A 108 14.30 8.82 -5.65
CA VAL A 108 13.41 7.75 -6.08
C VAL A 108 14.00 7.21 -7.36
N ARG A 109 14.84 6.19 -7.23
CA ARG A 109 15.30 5.35 -8.33
C ARG A 109 14.68 3.98 -8.11
N ASN A 110 13.95 3.50 -9.12
CA ASN A 110 13.36 2.16 -9.14
C ASN A 110 12.46 1.85 -7.92
N ALA A 111 11.74 2.85 -7.41
CA ALA A 111 10.91 2.62 -6.25
C ALA A 111 9.62 1.89 -6.63
N THR A 112 9.36 0.78 -5.97
CA THR A 112 8.14 -0.02 -6.18
C THR A 112 7.38 -0.13 -4.88
N ILE A 113 6.07 0.07 -4.92
CA ILE A 113 5.18 -0.35 -3.84
C ILE A 113 4.46 -1.62 -4.24
N ARG A 114 4.45 -2.60 -3.34
CA ARG A 114 3.62 -3.79 -3.40
C ARG A 114 2.52 -3.67 -2.36
N ILE A 115 1.28 -3.97 -2.73
CA ILE A 115 0.15 -3.96 -1.80
C ILE A 115 -0.54 -5.31 -1.89
N GLN A 116 -0.79 -5.95 -0.74
CA GLN A 116 -1.54 -7.19 -0.66
C GLN A 116 -2.83 -6.98 0.13
N PHE A 117 -3.96 -7.41 -0.44
CA PHE A 117 -5.29 -7.35 0.17
C PHE A 117 -5.74 -8.71 0.66
N TYR A 118 -6.44 -8.69 1.80
CA TYR A 118 -6.94 -9.88 2.47
C TYR A 118 -8.46 -9.76 2.67
N GLY A 119 -9.18 -10.83 2.38
CA GLY A 119 -10.61 -10.97 2.64
C GLY A 119 -10.87 -11.39 4.08
N GLU A 120 -12.04 -11.01 4.61
CA GLU A 120 -12.57 -11.55 5.87
C GLU A 120 -13.35 -12.84 5.66
#